data_AF-A0A6I9Q2M4-F1
#
_entry.id   AF-A0A6I9Q2M4-F1
#
_cell.length_a   1.000
_cell.length_b   1.000
_cell.length_c   1.000
_cell.angle_alpha   90.00
_cell.angle_beta   90.00
_cell.angle_gamma   90.00
#
_symmetry.space_group_name_H-M   'P 1'
#
loop_
_entity.id
_entity.type
_entity.pdbx_description
1 polymer ?
#
loop_
_entity_poly.entity_id
_entity_poly.type
_entity_poly.pdbx_seq_one_letter_code
_entity_poly.pdbx_strand_id
1 'polypeptide(L)'
;MKPPWGLDPGVESVCKLFQREEPPKPRRTDRILQRQDSWSSFYTGKQDEDQSTDYIKPQDGFSALLRRHGGSRRNSLLRWCQSRTQGYKNVEITNFSSSWEDGLVFCAVYHTYLPTHIQYDTLDPAHKKENLDLAFKTGESLGITATLSVEEMLKADGPDWQRVLGYVESIFRHFEM
;
A
#
# COMPACT_ATOMS: atom_id res chain seq x y z
N MET A 1 -51.96 8.12 -3.11
CA MET A 1 -52.43 7.14 -4.12
C MET A 1 -51.97 7.61 -5.51
N LYS A 2 -51.54 6.68 -6.38
CA LYS A 2 -50.90 6.90 -7.70
C LYS A 2 -51.83 7.58 -8.74
N PRO A 3 -51.28 8.18 -9.81
CA PRO A 3 -52.03 8.99 -10.79
C PRO A 3 -52.63 8.14 -11.93
N PRO A 4 -53.68 8.60 -12.63
CA PRO A 4 -54.12 8.01 -13.88
C PRO A 4 -53.60 8.81 -15.09
N TRP A 5 -52.92 8.10 -15.98
CA TRP A 5 -52.46 8.54 -17.30
C TRP A 5 -53.60 9.03 -18.20
N GLY A 6 -53.32 10.05 -19.01
CA GLY A 6 -54.09 10.46 -20.18
C GLY A 6 -53.12 11.03 -21.22
N LEU A 7 -52.88 10.24 -22.28
CA LEU A 7 -52.01 10.53 -23.42
C LEU A 7 -52.75 11.40 -24.45
N ASP A 8 -52.07 12.40 -25.03
CA ASP A 8 -52.47 13.05 -26.28
C ASP A 8 -51.63 12.51 -27.47
N PRO A 9 -52.24 12.25 -28.65
CA PRO A 9 -51.58 11.60 -29.78
C PRO A 9 -51.12 12.56 -30.90
N GLY A 10 -50.01 12.20 -31.55
CA GLY A 10 -49.89 12.25 -33.01
C GLY A 10 -49.18 13.45 -33.65
N VAL A 11 -47.90 13.25 -33.99
CA VAL A 11 -47.36 13.58 -35.33
C VAL A 11 -46.25 12.58 -35.68
N GLU A 12 -46.45 11.80 -36.74
CA GLU A 12 -45.49 10.83 -37.28
C GLU A 12 -45.24 11.13 -38.77
N SER A 13 -43.95 11.09 -39.16
CA SER A 13 -43.36 10.77 -40.48
C SER A 13 -42.25 11.78 -40.86
N VAL A 14 -40.97 11.43 -40.69
CA VAL A 14 -40.09 10.64 -41.59
C VAL A 14 -39.62 11.43 -42.82
N CYS A 15 -38.33 11.78 -42.82
CA CYS A 15 -37.48 11.78 -44.02
C CYS A 15 -36.13 11.12 -43.67
N LYS A 16 -35.79 10.12 -44.48
CA LYS A 16 -34.57 9.29 -44.45
C LYS A 16 -33.36 10.07 -44.99
N LEU A 17 -32.19 9.45 -44.83
CA LEU A 17 -30.95 9.53 -45.64
C LEU A 17 -29.79 10.36 -45.06
N PHE A 18 -28.82 9.68 -44.44
CA PHE A 18 -27.49 9.53 -45.05
C PHE A 18 -26.73 8.38 -44.39
N GLN A 19 -25.88 7.73 -45.19
CA GLN A 19 -25.40 6.37 -45.02
C GLN A 19 -24.16 6.27 -44.13
N ARG A 20 -24.18 5.21 -43.32
CA ARG A 20 -23.13 4.24 -42.97
C ARG A 20 -21.79 4.39 -43.71
N GLU A 21 -20.68 4.42 -42.96
CA GLU A 21 -19.40 3.80 -43.35
C GLU A 21 -18.69 3.17 -42.14
N GLU A 22 -18.10 1.99 -42.37
CA GLU A 22 -17.47 1.08 -41.41
C GLU A 22 -15.98 1.46 -41.17
N PRO A 23 -15.37 1.15 -40.02
CA PRO A 23 -13.96 1.46 -39.80
C PRO A 23 -13.02 0.38 -40.41
N PRO A 24 -12.01 0.76 -41.20
CA PRO A 24 -11.01 -0.17 -41.69
C PRO A 24 -9.93 -0.45 -40.62
N LYS A 25 -9.49 -1.72 -40.51
CA LYS A 25 -8.27 -2.11 -39.78
C LYS A 25 -7.05 -1.99 -40.71
N PRO A 26 -5.93 -1.40 -40.23
CA PRO A 26 -4.62 -1.77 -40.74
C PRO A 26 -3.64 -2.23 -39.65
N ARG A 27 -2.61 -2.92 -40.13
CA ARG A 27 -1.66 -3.78 -39.42
C ARG A 27 -0.53 -3.00 -38.73
N ARG A 28 0.11 -3.70 -37.79
CA ARG A 28 1.39 -3.37 -37.12
C ARG A 28 2.44 -2.75 -38.05
N THR A 29 3.02 -1.64 -37.60
CA THR A 29 4.47 -1.41 -37.60
C THR A 29 4.84 -0.35 -36.56
N ASP A 30 6.07 -0.50 -36.08
CA ASP A 30 6.74 0.10 -34.92
C ASP A 30 7.07 1.59 -35.07
N ARG A 31 6.96 2.36 -33.97
CA ARG A 31 7.87 3.47 -33.61
C ARG A 31 7.50 4.15 -32.27
N ILE A 32 8.22 3.75 -31.22
CA ILE A 32 8.85 4.57 -30.18
C ILE A 32 8.34 6.03 -30.02
N LEU A 33 7.68 6.31 -28.88
CA LEU A 33 7.94 7.51 -28.09
C LEU A 33 7.88 7.18 -26.60
N GLN A 34 9.09 6.99 -26.08
CA GLN A 34 9.47 6.90 -24.69
C GLN A 34 9.14 8.24 -23.99
N ARG A 35 8.26 8.22 -22.98
CA ARG A 35 8.20 9.27 -21.96
C ARG A 35 8.56 8.63 -20.63
N GLN A 36 9.64 9.15 -20.07
CA GLN A 36 10.44 8.60 -18.99
C GLN A 36 9.76 8.82 -17.63
N ASP A 37 9.47 7.72 -16.92
CA ASP A 37 9.65 7.72 -15.47
C ASP A 37 11.10 7.31 -15.23
N SER A 38 11.94 8.33 -15.18
CA SER A 38 13.36 8.23 -14.86
C SER A 38 13.48 7.90 -13.38
N TRP A 39 13.92 6.67 -13.07
CA TRP A 39 14.90 6.37 -12.01
C TRP A 39 15.35 4.91 -12.12
N SER A 40 16.22 4.67 -13.08
CA SER A 40 17.07 3.48 -13.14
C SER A 40 18.25 3.76 -14.08
N SER A 41 19.09 4.70 -13.69
CA SER A 41 20.36 4.97 -14.39
C SER A 41 21.57 4.97 -13.44
N PHE A 42 21.57 4.01 -12.51
CA PHE A 42 22.78 3.62 -11.81
C PHE A 42 22.75 2.09 -11.71
N TYR A 43 23.20 1.43 -12.77
CA TYR A 43 23.95 0.16 -12.84
C TYR A 43 23.98 -0.22 -14.32
N THR A 44 24.98 0.30 -15.01
CA THR A 44 25.38 -0.12 -16.34
C THR A 44 25.95 -1.55 -16.28
N GLY A 45 25.55 -2.42 -17.21
CA GLY A 45 26.43 -3.48 -17.71
C GLY A 45 25.98 -4.94 -17.51
N LYS A 46 25.16 -5.43 -18.44
CA LYS A 46 25.25 -6.69 -19.21
C LYS A 46 26.05 -7.88 -18.63
N GLN A 47 25.37 -9.03 -18.52
CA GLN A 47 25.91 -10.35 -18.88
C GLN A 47 24.75 -11.31 -19.22
N ASP A 48 24.78 -11.86 -20.44
CA ASP A 48 23.96 -12.99 -20.88
C ASP A 48 24.71 -14.28 -20.50
N GLU A 49 24.14 -15.14 -19.64
CA GLU A 49 24.55 -16.55 -19.50
C GLU A 49 23.42 -17.38 -18.85
N ASP A 50 23.15 -18.52 -19.48
CA ASP A 50 22.04 -19.43 -19.27
C ASP A 50 22.31 -20.32 -18.04
N GLN A 51 21.50 -20.21 -16.97
CA GLN A 51 21.52 -21.19 -15.88
C GLN A 51 20.18 -21.26 -15.14
N SER A 52 19.43 -22.34 -15.42
CA SER A 52 18.39 -22.87 -14.53
C SER A 52 18.89 -22.89 -13.10
N THR A 53 18.34 -22.01 -12.29
CA THR A 53 18.38 -22.06 -10.85
C THR A 53 16.94 -21.96 -10.39
N ASP A 54 16.46 -22.98 -9.70
CA ASP A 54 15.23 -22.95 -8.93
C ASP A 54 15.35 -21.83 -7.87
N TYR A 55 15.12 -20.59 -8.31
CA TYR A 55 14.94 -19.47 -7.42
C TYR A 55 13.59 -19.70 -6.73
N ILE A 56 13.66 -20.23 -5.52
CA ILE A 56 12.58 -20.12 -4.53
C ILE A 56 12.22 -18.63 -4.46
N LYS A 57 11.12 -18.25 -5.10
CA LYS A 57 10.63 -16.87 -5.13
C LYS A 57 10.12 -16.52 -3.73
N PRO A 58 10.59 -15.45 -3.07
CA PRO A 58 9.96 -14.94 -1.85
C PRO A 58 8.60 -14.24 -2.12
N GLN A 59 7.92 -14.57 -3.23
CA GLN A 59 6.86 -13.77 -3.85
C GLN A 59 5.44 -14.14 -3.40
N ASP A 60 5.23 -15.24 -2.69
CA ASP A 60 3.87 -15.75 -2.50
C ASP A 60 3.09 -15.00 -1.40
N GLY A 61 3.74 -14.59 -0.31
CA GLY A 61 3.09 -13.84 0.78
C GLY A 61 2.69 -12.42 0.37
N PHE A 62 3.61 -11.67 -0.26
CA PHE A 62 3.33 -10.30 -0.69
C PHE A 62 2.33 -10.27 -1.86
N SER A 63 2.44 -11.21 -2.81
CA SER A 63 1.49 -11.30 -3.92
C SER A 63 0.09 -11.67 -3.44
N ALA A 64 -0.04 -12.51 -2.39
CA ALA A 64 -1.33 -12.81 -1.77
C ALA A 64 -1.96 -11.57 -1.12
N LEU A 65 -1.18 -10.78 -0.40
CA LEU A 65 -1.62 -9.51 0.19
C LEU A 65 -2.06 -8.50 -0.88
N LEU A 66 -1.26 -8.33 -1.95
CA LEU A 66 -1.59 -7.45 -3.08
C LEU A 66 -2.91 -7.85 -3.75
N ARG A 67 -3.14 -9.16 -3.96
CA ARG A 67 -4.40 -9.66 -4.54
C ARG A 67 -5.62 -9.35 -3.65
N ARG A 68 -5.47 -9.45 -2.33
CA ARG A 68 -6.57 -9.19 -1.37
C ARG A 68 -6.95 -7.72 -1.24
N HIS A 69 -6.03 -6.79 -1.48
CA HIS A 69 -6.19 -5.39 -1.10
C HIS A 69 -6.04 -4.35 -2.24
N GLY A 70 -6.07 -4.80 -3.49
CA GLY A 70 -6.21 -3.92 -4.66
C GLY A 70 -4.91 -3.55 -5.37
N GLY A 71 -3.90 -4.42 -5.34
CA GLY A 71 -2.72 -4.39 -6.23
C GLY A 71 -1.67 -3.31 -5.94
N SER A 72 -1.98 -2.29 -5.14
CA SER A 72 -0.99 -1.31 -4.67
C SER A 72 -0.34 -1.79 -3.37
N ARG A 73 1.00 -1.88 -3.37
CA ARG A 73 1.81 -2.22 -2.19
C ARG A 73 1.46 -1.37 -0.98
N ARG A 74 1.40 -0.05 -1.15
CA ARG A 74 1.08 0.90 -0.09
C ARG A 74 -0.32 0.61 0.49
N ASN A 75 -1.33 0.51 -0.36
CA ASN A 75 -2.71 0.29 0.10
C ASN A 75 -2.87 -1.07 0.78
N SER A 76 -2.16 -2.08 0.30
CA SER A 76 -2.24 -3.43 0.84
C SER A 76 -1.63 -3.52 2.22
N LEU A 77 -0.45 -2.91 2.44
CA LEU A 77 0.16 -2.80 3.76
C LEU A 77 -0.72 -1.94 4.70
N LEU A 78 -1.30 -0.85 4.20
CA LEU A 78 -2.17 0.02 5.02
C LEU A 78 -3.36 -0.78 5.57
N ARG A 79 -4.04 -1.53 4.69
CA ARG A 79 -5.18 -2.37 5.08
C ARG A 79 -4.78 -3.51 6.01
N TRP A 80 -3.60 -4.09 5.81
CA TRP A 80 -3.09 -5.11 6.73
C TRP A 80 -2.87 -4.53 8.13
N CYS A 81 -2.20 -3.38 8.26
CA CYS A 81 -2.03 -2.75 9.56
C CYS A 81 -3.38 -2.41 10.22
N GLN A 82 -4.32 -1.85 9.46
CA GLN A 82 -5.68 -1.55 9.94
C GLN A 82 -6.40 -2.80 10.45
N SER A 83 -6.31 -3.91 9.69
CA SER A 83 -6.92 -5.18 10.08
C SER A 83 -6.29 -5.78 11.34
N ARG A 84 -4.96 -5.67 11.50
CA ARG A 84 -4.24 -6.19 12.68
C ARG A 84 -4.56 -5.38 13.94
N THR A 85 -4.72 -4.07 13.80
CA THR A 85 -4.90 -3.13 14.91
C THR A 85 -6.36 -2.79 15.19
N GLN A 86 -7.30 -3.54 14.62
CA GLN A 86 -8.73 -3.34 14.86
C GLN A 86 -9.05 -3.51 16.37
N GLY A 87 -9.64 -2.48 16.97
CA GLY A 87 -10.04 -2.50 18.39
C GLY A 87 -9.00 -1.92 19.36
N TYR A 88 -7.81 -1.54 18.88
CA TYR A 88 -6.83 -0.83 19.71
C TYR A 88 -7.27 0.62 19.93
N LYS A 89 -7.13 1.10 21.17
CA LYS A 89 -7.46 2.49 21.53
C LYS A 89 -6.43 3.43 20.92
N ASN A 90 -6.86 4.62 20.52
CA ASN A 90 -5.99 5.68 19.97
C ASN A 90 -5.20 5.25 18.72
N VAL A 91 -5.68 4.26 17.96
CA VAL A 91 -5.07 3.84 16.70
C VAL A 91 -5.99 4.18 15.53
N GLU A 92 -5.51 5.09 14.69
CA GLU A 92 -6.13 5.38 13.40
C GLU A 92 -5.07 5.51 12.30
N ILE A 93 -5.02 4.51 11.42
CA ILE A 93 -4.02 4.44 10.37
C ILE A 93 -4.63 4.93 9.06
N THR A 94 -4.33 6.17 8.66
CA THR A 94 -4.80 6.76 7.39
C THR A 94 -3.69 6.92 6.36
N ASN A 95 -2.44 6.89 6.81
CA ASN A 95 -1.25 7.12 5.99
C ASN A 95 -0.03 6.37 6.56
N PHE A 96 1.15 6.60 5.97
CA PHE A 96 2.45 6.09 6.46
C PHE A 96 3.34 7.23 6.97
N SER A 97 2.78 8.37 7.37
CA SER A 97 3.54 9.47 7.96
C SER A 97 2.99 9.79 9.36
N SER A 98 2.15 10.81 9.48
CA SER A 98 1.68 11.34 10.76
C SER A 98 0.90 10.32 11.60
N SER A 99 0.22 9.35 10.98
CA SER A 99 -0.46 8.27 11.71
C SER A 99 0.48 7.40 12.56
N TRP A 100 1.79 7.46 12.33
CA TRP A 100 2.78 6.61 12.99
C TRP A 100 3.69 7.39 13.94
N GLU A 101 3.56 8.71 13.99
CA GLU A 101 4.47 9.63 14.69
C GLU A 101 4.46 9.43 16.21
N ASP A 102 3.33 9.01 16.78
CA ASP A 102 3.18 8.75 18.22
C ASP A 102 3.70 7.39 18.67
N GLY A 103 4.11 6.53 17.73
CA GLY A 103 4.60 5.18 17.98
C GLY A 103 3.53 4.16 18.37
N LEU A 104 2.28 4.57 18.62
CA LEU A 104 1.23 3.65 19.09
C LEU A 104 0.89 2.60 18.06
N VAL A 105 0.89 2.96 16.77
CA VAL A 105 0.60 2.00 15.70
C VAL A 105 1.67 0.91 15.64
N PHE A 106 2.95 1.25 15.80
CA PHE A 106 4.01 0.24 15.85
C PHE A 106 3.84 -0.68 17.05
N CYS A 107 3.61 -0.12 18.24
CA CYS A 107 3.37 -0.90 19.44
C CYS A 107 2.14 -1.82 19.29
N ALA A 108 1.06 -1.34 18.70
CA ALA A 108 -0.15 -2.12 18.46
C ALA A 108 0.12 -3.29 17.51
N VAL A 109 0.81 -3.06 16.39
CA VAL A 109 1.15 -4.12 15.43
C VAL A 109 2.00 -5.20 16.11
N TYR A 110 3.06 -4.83 16.85
CA TYR A 110 3.86 -5.81 17.58
C TYR A 110 3.08 -6.53 18.67
N HIS A 111 2.22 -5.83 19.42
CA HIS A 111 1.38 -6.42 20.47
C HIS A 111 0.47 -7.52 19.93
N THR A 112 0.02 -7.43 18.66
CA THR A 112 -0.80 -8.50 18.04
C THR A 112 -0.05 -9.83 17.86
N TYR A 113 1.28 -9.83 17.89
CA TYR A 113 2.10 -11.04 17.84
C TYR A 113 2.73 -11.38 19.19
N LEU A 114 3.08 -10.36 19.97
CA LEU A 114 3.86 -10.48 21.22
C LEU A 114 3.20 -9.70 22.36
N PRO A 115 2.01 -10.13 22.83
CA PRO A 115 1.27 -9.41 23.86
C PRO A 115 2.01 -9.33 25.20
N THR A 116 2.98 -10.21 25.44
CA THR A 116 3.79 -10.23 26.67
C THR A 116 4.95 -9.23 26.66
N HIS A 117 5.38 -8.76 25.49
CA HIS A 117 6.54 -7.86 25.36
C HIS A 117 6.15 -6.38 25.36
N ILE A 118 4.90 -6.07 24.98
CA ILE A 118 4.40 -4.71 24.90
C ILE A 118 3.18 -4.60 25.79
N GLN A 119 3.24 -3.78 26.84
CA GLN A 119 2.06 -3.49 27.65
C GLN A 119 1.28 -2.36 26.98
N TYR A 120 0.46 -2.69 25.98
CA TYR A 120 -0.18 -1.68 25.14
C TYR A 120 -1.11 -0.75 25.94
N ASP A 121 -1.86 -1.30 26.89
CA ASP A 121 -2.85 -0.55 27.68
C ASP A 121 -2.24 0.55 28.57
N THR A 122 -0.92 0.53 28.80
CA THR A 122 -0.23 1.56 29.58
C THR A 122 0.36 2.67 28.71
N LEU A 123 0.29 2.56 27.38
CA LEU A 123 0.88 3.53 26.46
C LEU A 123 0.00 4.78 26.32
N ASP A 124 0.66 5.93 26.15
CA ASP A 124 0.01 7.22 25.99
C ASP A 124 0.53 7.90 24.70
N PRO A 125 -0.34 8.46 23.84
CA PRO A 125 0.08 9.16 22.63
C PRO A 125 0.98 10.39 22.88
N ALA A 126 0.98 10.96 24.09
CA ALA A 126 1.87 12.06 24.46
C ALA A 126 3.34 11.62 24.60
N HIS A 127 3.60 10.36 24.97
CA HIS A 127 4.94 9.82 25.18
C HIS A 127 5.56 9.24 23.89
N LYS A 128 5.51 10.01 22.80
CA LYS A 128 5.91 9.57 21.45
C LYS A 128 7.30 8.91 21.42
N LYS A 129 8.28 9.55 22.04
CA LYS A 129 9.68 9.08 22.07
C LYS A 129 9.80 7.70 22.71
N GLU A 130 9.11 7.50 23.83
CA GLU A 130 9.15 6.25 24.59
C GLU A 130 8.43 5.12 23.85
N ASN A 131 7.28 5.41 23.27
CA ASN A 131 6.53 4.45 22.44
C ASN A 131 7.36 3.98 21.24
N LEU A 132 7.98 4.93 20.52
CA LEU A 132 8.83 4.62 19.36
C LEU A 132 10.07 3.81 19.76
N ASP A 133 10.74 4.19 20.84
CA ASP A 133 11.91 3.47 21.35
C ASP A 133 11.52 2.02 21.73
N LEU A 134 10.44 1.84 22.48
CA LEU A 134 9.91 0.53 22.84
C LEU A 134 9.62 -0.33 21.60
N ALA A 135 8.94 0.25 20.59
CA ALA A 135 8.63 -0.46 19.36
C ALA A 135 9.89 -0.89 18.60
N PHE A 136 10.85 0.02 18.42
CA PHE A 136 12.06 -0.27 17.67
C PHE A 136 12.97 -1.27 18.39
N LYS A 137 13.14 -1.15 19.72
CA LYS A 137 13.84 -2.16 20.53
C LYS A 137 13.17 -3.53 20.44
N THR A 138 11.84 -3.57 20.45
CA THR A 138 11.10 -4.82 20.25
C THR A 138 11.42 -5.42 18.88
N GLY A 139 11.39 -4.61 17.82
CA GLY A 139 11.79 -5.06 16.47
C GLY A 139 13.21 -5.58 16.39
N GLU A 140 14.18 -4.86 16.95
CA GLU A 140 15.59 -5.27 16.99
C GLU A 140 15.79 -6.59 17.75
N SER A 141 15.07 -6.78 18.87
CA SER A 141 15.13 -8.03 19.64
C SER A 141 14.64 -9.26 18.87
N LEU A 142 13.82 -9.05 17.84
CA LEU A 142 13.32 -10.08 16.93
C LEU A 142 14.20 -10.26 15.69
N GLY A 143 15.26 -9.46 15.56
CA GLY A 143 16.14 -9.45 14.38
C GLY A 143 15.58 -8.65 13.20
N ILE A 144 14.55 -7.82 13.41
CA ILE A 144 14.11 -6.86 12.39
C ILE A 144 15.03 -5.64 12.46
N THR A 145 15.90 -5.48 11.46
CA THR A 145 16.80 -4.32 11.40
C THR A 145 16.03 -3.01 11.45
N ALA A 146 16.38 -2.14 12.42
CA ALA A 146 15.83 -0.79 12.50
C ALA A 146 16.34 0.05 11.32
N THR A 147 15.49 0.22 10.29
CA THR A 147 15.78 1.11 9.15
C THR A 147 15.31 2.55 9.39
N LEU A 148 14.80 2.81 10.59
CA LEU A 148 14.12 4.03 10.98
C LEU A 148 14.47 4.36 12.43
N SER A 149 14.90 5.58 12.68
CA SER A 149 15.27 6.05 14.02
C SER A 149 14.17 6.89 14.67
N VAL A 150 14.21 7.01 16.00
CA VAL A 150 13.25 7.85 16.75
C VAL A 150 13.36 9.33 16.36
N GLU A 151 14.58 9.81 16.10
CA GLU A 151 14.81 11.20 15.67
C GLU A 151 14.20 11.50 14.30
N GLU A 152 14.24 10.54 13.39
CA GLU A 152 13.60 10.68 12.08
C GLU A 152 12.08 10.72 12.16
N MET A 153 11.50 10.03 13.14
CA MET A 153 10.06 10.03 13.37
C MET A 153 9.56 11.34 13.96
N LEU A 154 10.36 11.99 14.81
CA LEU A 154 9.98 13.18 15.57
C LEU A 154 10.46 14.49 14.93
N LYS A 155 10.74 14.49 13.62
CA LYS A 155 11.07 15.72 12.87
C LYS A 155 9.89 16.68 12.88
N ALA A 156 10.18 17.98 12.81
CA ALA A 156 9.15 19.03 12.82
C ALA A 156 8.14 18.91 11.66
N ASP A 157 8.60 18.44 10.49
CA ASP A 157 7.76 18.21 9.31
C ASP A 157 7.09 16.81 9.31
N GLY A 158 7.30 16.04 10.39
CA GLY A 158 6.89 14.64 10.52
C GLY A 158 7.81 13.64 9.82
N PRO A 159 7.49 12.34 9.91
CA PRO A 159 8.29 11.27 9.32
C PRO A 159 8.18 11.18 7.79
N ASP A 160 9.27 10.75 7.15
CA ASP A 160 9.26 10.36 5.74
C ASP A 160 8.43 9.08 5.55
N TRP A 161 7.34 9.21 4.79
CA TRP A 161 6.40 8.13 4.57
C TRP A 161 7.01 6.91 3.88
N GLN A 162 8.07 7.07 3.09
CA GLN A 162 8.75 5.97 2.42
C GLN A 162 9.54 5.13 3.43
N ARG A 163 10.18 5.77 4.41
CA ARG A 163 10.93 5.08 5.46
C ARG A 163 10.00 4.31 6.40
N VAL A 164 8.90 4.92 6.81
CA VAL A 164 7.86 4.25 7.59
C VAL A 164 7.28 3.05 6.83
N LEU A 165 6.89 3.23 5.57
CA LEU A 165 6.38 2.14 4.72
C LEU A 165 7.41 1.01 4.58
N GLY A 166 8.69 1.34 4.42
CA GLY A 166 9.78 0.36 4.34
C GLY A 166 9.93 -0.45 5.64
N TYR A 167 9.90 0.22 6.79
CA TYR A 167 9.98 -0.44 8.09
C TYR A 167 8.77 -1.35 8.35
N VAL A 168 7.55 -0.86 8.04
CA VAL A 168 6.32 -1.67 8.14
C VAL A 168 6.38 -2.91 7.24
N GLU A 169 6.94 -2.78 6.04
CA GLU A 169 7.16 -3.94 5.17
C GLU A 169 8.14 -4.95 5.79
N SER A 170 9.20 -4.49 6.46
CA SER A 170 10.12 -5.39 7.18
C SER A 170 9.39 -6.16 8.29
N ILE A 171 8.48 -5.51 9.02
CA ILE A 171 7.62 -6.17 10.01
C ILE A 171 6.73 -7.22 9.34
N PHE A 172 6.05 -6.85 8.26
CA PHE A 172 5.20 -7.77 7.50
C PHE A 172 5.98 -8.99 7.02
N ARG A 173 7.15 -8.79 6.40
CA ARG A 173 8.01 -9.88 5.94
C ARG A 173 8.47 -10.79 7.07
N HIS A 174 8.69 -10.27 8.27
CA HIS A 174 9.14 -11.09 9.39
C HIS A 174 8.04 -12.01 9.94
N PHE A 175 6.78 -11.57 9.95
CA PHE A 175 5.69 -12.31 10.58
C PHE A 175 4.77 -13.05 9.61
N GLU A 176 4.73 -12.65 8.34
CA GLU A 176 3.73 -13.14 7.36
C GLU A 176 4.38 -13.80 6.12
N MET A 177 5.71 -13.93 6.09
CA MET A 177 6.46 -14.68 5.07
C MET A 177 7.47 -15.63 5.72
#